data_AF-A0A9D5TR07-F1
#
_entry.id   AF-A0A9D5TR07-F1
#
_cell.length_a   1.000
_cell.length_b   1.000
_cell.length_c   1.000
_cell.angle_alpha   90.00
_cell.angle_beta   90.00
_cell.angle_gamma   90.00
#
_symmetry.space_group_name_H-M   'P 1'
#
loop_
_entity.id
_entity.type
_entity.pdbx_description
1 polymer ?
#
loop_
_entity_poly.entity_id
_entity_poly.type
_entity_poly.pdbx_seq_one_letter_code
_entity_poly.pdbx_strand_id
1 'polypeptide(L)'
;MKKRLQGFVAGFLFLALLTSVGTFAKQITERAELFYDNIKIYIDGNEIVPKDATGNIVEPFIMNGTTYLPVRAVGTAFGKNVQWDAATKSAYIGNAEIKPSGAFSANEVLNNLTVTAYTWKNSYYHYLALVVKNNSDIHCRLSANVQFKDANGNLVGVQEEEIMAFEAKQEACLVFANDIEFADFSYDFNVSQLKYYDCVTSAIAVDVITLPEKAIISATNNGSVAAEFLEYNILYLKNGKVVDRDWGFLTDDDSELKPGHKETEESRVYEDYDEAKVFLSGRATK
;
A
#
# COMPACT_ATOMS: atom_id res chain seq x y z
N MET A 1 45.05 41.43 -15.46
CA MET A 1 44.48 40.09 -15.19
C MET A 1 43.57 40.10 -13.94
N LYS A 2 42.52 40.93 -13.91
CA LYS A 2 41.62 41.05 -12.72
C LYS A 2 40.12 40.97 -13.04
N LYS A 3 39.71 40.67 -14.27
CA LYS A 3 38.29 40.59 -14.69
C LYS A 3 37.84 39.21 -15.21
N ARG A 4 38.62 38.15 -14.99
CA ARG A 4 38.26 36.77 -15.41
C ARG A 4 38.07 35.78 -14.24
N LEU A 5 38.16 36.24 -12.99
CA LEU A 5 38.07 35.38 -11.81
C LEU A 5 36.71 35.43 -11.09
N GLN A 6 35.82 36.37 -11.46
CA GLN A 6 34.52 36.54 -10.79
C GLN A 6 33.42 35.62 -11.33
N GLY A 7 33.59 35.03 -12.52
CA GLY A 7 32.64 34.06 -13.09
C GLY A 7 32.82 32.63 -12.59
N PHE A 8 33.93 32.32 -11.91
CA PHE A 8 34.25 30.94 -11.51
C PHE A 8 33.86 30.63 -10.04
N VAL A 9 33.66 31.66 -9.21
CA VAL A 9 33.33 31.49 -7.78
C VAL A 9 31.81 31.37 -7.56
N ALA A 10 30.98 31.91 -8.46
CA ALA A 10 29.52 31.82 -8.36
C ALA A 10 28.95 30.47 -8.82
N GLY A 11 29.65 29.73 -9.69
CA GLY A 11 29.20 28.42 -10.19
C GLY A 11 29.43 27.26 -9.21
N PHE A 12 30.34 27.40 -8.24
CA PHE A 12 30.71 26.33 -7.31
C PHE A 12 29.87 26.31 -6.01
N LEU A 13 29.08 27.35 -5.74
CA LEU A 13 28.27 27.46 -4.52
C LEU A 13 26.82 26.98 -4.69
N PHE A 14 26.36 26.73 -5.91
CA PHE A 14 24.99 26.25 -6.18
C PHE A 14 24.85 24.72 -6.33
N LEU A 15 25.96 23.97 -6.31
CA LEU A 15 25.97 22.51 -6.42
C LEU A 15 26.28 21.80 -5.09
N ALA A 16 26.03 22.46 -3.96
CA ALA A 16 26.28 21.92 -2.62
C ALA A 16 25.00 21.68 -1.79
N LEU A 17 23.81 21.95 -2.33
CA LEU A 17 22.54 21.55 -1.71
C LEU A 17 21.81 20.63 -2.68
N LEU A 18 21.96 19.31 -2.49
CA LEU A 18 21.01 18.23 -2.82
C LEU A 18 21.77 16.89 -2.91
N THR A 19 22.37 16.45 -1.81
CA THR A 19 22.62 15.01 -1.60
C THR A 19 22.27 14.67 -0.17
N SER A 20 20.97 14.56 0.10
CA SER A 20 20.48 13.65 1.12
C SER A 20 20.90 12.23 0.69
N VAL A 21 22.09 11.81 1.10
CA VAL A 21 22.56 10.43 0.89
C VAL A 21 21.72 9.55 1.80
N GLY A 22 20.66 8.95 1.26
CA GLY A 22 20.12 7.73 1.84
C GLY A 22 21.26 6.72 1.86
N THR A 23 21.63 6.21 3.02
CA THR A 23 22.64 5.14 3.15
C THR A 23 22.03 3.85 2.61
N PHE A 24 22.07 3.66 1.30
CA PHE A 24 21.84 2.34 0.71
C PHE A 24 23.03 1.46 1.08
N ALA A 25 22.76 0.25 1.58
CA ALA A 25 23.80 -0.74 1.81
C ALA A 25 24.57 -0.98 0.50
N LYS A 26 25.90 -0.96 0.57
CA LYS A 26 26.79 -1.11 -0.57
C LYS A 26 26.56 -2.48 -1.23
N GLN A 27 25.86 -2.51 -2.35
CA GLN A 27 25.65 -3.73 -3.15
C GLN A 27 26.70 -3.81 -4.27
N ILE A 28 27.96 -3.93 -3.88
CA ILE A 28 29.10 -4.11 -4.80
C ILE A 28 29.74 -5.46 -4.47
N THR A 29 30.03 -6.26 -5.49
CA THR A 29 30.82 -7.48 -5.33
C THR A 29 32.29 -7.11 -5.15
N GLU A 30 32.81 -7.26 -3.93
CA GLU A 30 34.24 -7.10 -3.64
C GLU A 30 34.91 -8.47 -3.56
N ARG A 31 36.15 -8.57 -4.06
CA ARG A 31 37.01 -9.74 -3.82
C ARG A 31 37.83 -9.48 -2.56
N ALA A 32 37.82 -10.43 -1.63
CA ALA A 32 38.58 -10.35 -0.40
C ALA A 32 39.33 -11.67 -0.13
N GLU A 33 40.52 -11.55 0.48
CA GLU A 33 41.26 -12.70 1.00
C GLU A 33 40.75 -13.05 2.40
N LEU A 34 40.56 -14.34 2.66
CA LEU A 34 40.11 -14.85 3.96
C LEU A 34 41.28 -15.54 4.66
N PHE A 35 41.59 -15.10 5.88
CA PHE A 35 42.64 -15.71 6.71
C PHE A 35 42.02 -16.59 7.78
N TYR A 36 42.36 -17.88 7.75
CA TYR A 36 41.99 -18.86 8.77
C TYR A 36 43.20 -19.10 9.67
N ASP A 37 43.09 -18.71 10.95
CA ASP A 37 44.20 -18.75 11.91
C ASP A 37 43.79 -19.48 13.20
N ASN A 38 43.11 -20.63 13.05
CA ASN A 38 42.64 -21.46 14.16
C ASN A 38 41.93 -20.64 15.26
N ILE A 39 41.04 -19.74 14.84
CA ILE A 39 40.39 -18.75 15.71
C ILE A 39 39.43 -19.47 16.66
N LYS A 40 39.67 -19.30 17.96
CA LYS A 40 38.85 -19.90 19.01
C LYS A 40 37.84 -18.91 19.57
N ILE A 41 36.63 -19.40 19.86
CA ILE A 41 35.57 -18.58 20.47
C ILE A 41 35.32 -19.09 21.89
N TYR A 42 35.38 -18.17 22.86
CA TYR A 42 35.07 -18.47 24.26
C TYR A 42 33.85 -17.63 24.70
N ILE A 43 32.86 -18.28 25.30
CA ILE A 43 31.69 -17.61 25.91
C ILE A 43 31.58 -18.10 27.35
N ASP A 44 31.54 -17.15 28.29
CA ASP A 44 31.58 -17.42 29.72
C ASP A 44 32.72 -18.36 30.14
N GLY A 45 33.89 -18.20 29.49
CA GLY A 45 35.09 -19.01 29.73
C GLY A 45 35.09 -20.39 29.04
N ASN A 46 34.02 -20.78 28.36
CA ASN A 46 33.93 -22.08 27.67
C ASN A 46 34.23 -21.93 26.18
N GLU A 47 35.12 -22.76 25.65
CA GLU A 47 35.38 -22.85 24.20
C GLU A 47 34.15 -23.43 23.50
N ILE A 48 33.68 -22.75 22.44
CA ILE A 48 32.60 -23.24 21.59
C ILE A 48 33.14 -23.65 20.22
N VAL A 49 32.60 -24.73 19.67
CA VAL A 49 32.85 -25.13 18.29
C VAL A 49 31.70 -24.58 17.44
N PRO A 50 31.94 -23.58 16.58
CA PRO A 50 30.87 -22.98 15.78
C PRO A 50 30.34 -23.95 14.73
N LYS A 51 29.01 -24.09 14.68
CA LYS A 51 28.32 -25.00 13.76
C LYS A 51 27.17 -24.33 13.02
N ASP A 52 26.87 -24.81 11.81
CA ASP A 52 25.67 -24.43 11.05
C ASP A 52 24.42 -25.20 11.52
N ALA A 53 23.28 -24.96 10.87
CA ALA A 53 22.01 -25.62 11.17
C ALA A 53 22.00 -27.14 10.92
N THR A 54 22.92 -27.63 10.09
CA THR A 54 23.09 -29.06 9.77
C THR A 54 24.17 -29.74 10.62
N GLY A 55 24.81 -28.99 11.53
CA GLY A 55 25.83 -29.49 12.44
C GLY A 55 27.25 -29.48 11.86
N ASN A 56 27.47 -28.92 10.67
CA ASN A 56 28.82 -28.78 10.10
C ASN A 56 29.56 -27.66 10.82
N ILE A 57 30.88 -27.82 10.97
CA ILE A 57 31.74 -26.78 11.55
C ILE A 57 31.85 -25.62 10.57
N VAL A 58 31.65 -24.41 11.07
CA VAL A 58 31.83 -23.17 10.30
C VAL A 58 32.97 -22.39 10.93
N GLU A 59 34.12 -22.37 10.29
CA GLU A 59 35.31 -21.72 10.82
C GLU A 59 35.19 -20.19 10.77
N PRO A 60 35.55 -19.48 11.85
CA PRO A 60 35.75 -18.04 11.80
C PRO A 60 36.95 -17.68 10.91
N PHE A 61 36.91 -16.47 10.36
CA PHE A 61 38.00 -15.96 9.51
C PHE A 61 38.26 -14.48 9.77
N ILE A 62 39.44 -14.02 9.37
CA ILE A 62 39.79 -12.60 9.35
C ILE A 62 39.68 -12.08 7.93
N MET A 63 38.98 -10.95 7.77
CA MET A 63 38.88 -10.22 6.50
C MET A 63 39.13 -8.73 6.80
N ASN A 64 40.07 -8.11 6.08
CA ASN A 64 40.44 -6.70 6.25
C ASN A 64 40.73 -6.31 7.71
N GLY A 65 41.45 -7.17 8.44
CA GLY A 65 41.79 -6.96 9.85
C GLY A 65 40.63 -7.15 10.85
N THR A 66 39.44 -7.51 10.38
CA THR A 66 38.27 -7.78 11.22
C THR A 66 38.02 -9.28 11.31
N THR A 67 37.78 -9.78 12.52
CA THR A 67 37.40 -11.19 12.74
C THR A 67 35.89 -11.36 12.58
N TYR A 68 35.47 -12.26 11.69
CA TYR A 68 34.08 -12.59 11.42
C TYR A 68 33.72 -13.92 12.06
N LEU A 69 32.68 -13.91 12.89
CA LEU A 69 32.19 -15.09 13.59
C LEU A 69 30.84 -15.55 13.00
N PRO A 70 30.54 -16.86 12.96
CA PRO A 70 29.23 -17.35 12.57
C PRO A 70 28.15 -16.89 13.57
N VAL A 71 27.29 -15.96 13.14
CA VAL A 71 26.24 -15.37 13.98
C VAL A 71 25.33 -16.41 14.64
N ARG A 72 25.05 -17.52 13.96
CA ARG A 72 24.25 -18.64 14.51
C ARG A 72 24.94 -19.32 15.68
N ALA A 73 26.24 -19.61 15.57
CA ALA A 73 27.00 -20.24 16.64
C ALA A 73 27.05 -19.35 17.88
N VAL A 74 27.31 -18.06 17.68
CA VAL A 74 27.35 -17.06 18.76
C VAL A 74 25.97 -16.92 19.39
N GLY A 75 24.90 -16.74 18.60
CA GLY A 75 23.53 -16.60 19.10
C GLY A 75 23.05 -17.81 19.90
N THR A 76 23.29 -19.02 19.40
CA THR A 76 22.95 -20.27 20.11
C THR A 76 23.67 -20.38 21.45
N ALA A 77 24.93 -19.98 21.52
CA ALA A 77 25.68 -20.01 22.77
C ALA A 77 25.13 -19.03 23.82
N PHE A 78 24.49 -17.93 23.41
CA PHE A 78 23.72 -17.03 24.28
C PHE A 78 22.26 -17.45 24.49
N GLY A 79 21.88 -18.68 24.11
CA GLY A 79 20.52 -19.21 24.25
C GLY A 79 19.49 -18.49 23.37
N LYS A 80 19.92 -17.87 22.26
CA LYS A 80 19.04 -17.15 21.32
C LYS A 80 18.89 -17.95 20.02
N ASN A 81 17.66 -18.02 19.51
CA ASN A 81 17.43 -18.51 18.16
C ASN A 81 17.98 -17.50 17.13
N VAL A 82 18.47 -17.98 15.99
CA VAL A 82 18.93 -17.12 14.90
C VAL A 82 18.24 -17.52 13.60
N GLN A 83 17.50 -16.58 13.00
CA GLN A 83 16.80 -16.76 11.73
C GLN A 83 17.39 -15.83 10.66
N TRP A 84 17.47 -16.33 9.43
CA TRP A 84 17.96 -15.56 8.28
C TRP A 84 16.81 -15.39 7.29
N ASP A 85 16.50 -14.14 6.95
CA ASP A 85 15.57 -13.80 5.88
C ASP A 85 16.35 -13.39 4.62
N ALA A 86 16.29 -14.25 3.60
CA ALA A 86 16.99 -14.05 2.35
C ALA A 86 16.39 -12.94 1.47
N ALA A 87 15.11 -12.58 1.66
CA ALA A 87 14.44 -11.54 0.90
C ALA A 87 14.90 -10.16 1.35
N THR A 88 14.91 -9.92 2.66
CA THR A 88 15.31 -8.63 3.25
C THR A 88 16.80 -8.54 3.58
N LYS A 89 17.56 -9.64 3.41
CA LYS A 89 18.98 -9.74 3.82
C LYS A 89 19.18 -9.47 5.32
N SER A 90 18.26 -9.94 6.15
CA SER A 90 18.22 -9.67 7.60
C SER A 90 18.51 -10.92 8.43
N ALA A 91 19.30 -10.76 9.49
CA ALA A 91 19.50 -11.77 10.53
C ALA A 91 18.77 -11.36 11.81
N TYR A 92 17.90 -12.23 12.33
CA TYR A 92 17.16 -12.02 13.57
C TYR A 92 17.77 -12.87 14.68
N ILE A 93 18.05 -12.27 15.86
CA ILE A 93 18.65 -12.95 17.01
C ILE A 93 17.69 -12.86 18.22
N GLY A 94 17.19 -13.98 18.71
CA GLY A 94 16.27 -14.09 19.84
C GLY A 94 14.86 -14.58 19.47
N ASN A 95 13.90 -14.40 20.38
CA ASN A 95 12.48 -14.63 20.10
C ASN A 95 11.98 -13.51 19.19
N ALA A 96 12.15 -13.70 17.89
CA ALA A 96 11.44 -12.94 16.91
C ALA A 96 10.08 -13.63 16.72
N GLU A 97 9.02 -13.10 17.33
CA GLU A 97 7.71 -13.19 16.67
C GLU A 97 7.84 -12.41 15.36
N ILE A 98 8.27 -13.08 14.30
CA ILE A 98 8.26 -12.48 12.97
C ILE A 98 6.80 -12.49 12.51
N LYS A 99 6.10 -11.36 12.70
CA LYS A 99 5.26 -10.86 11.61
C LYS A 99 6.22 -10.29 10.58
N PRO A 100 6.34 -10.87 9.37
CA PRO A 100 7.11 -10.25 8.32
C PRO A 100 6.47 -8.89 8.03
N SER A 101 7.12 -7.81 8.48
CA SER A 101 6.91 -6.46 7.98
C SER A 101 7.28 -6.47 6.49
N GLY A 102 6.33 -6.86 5.64
CA GLY A 102 6.47 -6.89 4.17
C GLY A 102 5.93 -8.15 3.47
N ALA A 103 5.56 -9.23 4.15
CA ALA A 103 4.85 -10.32 3.47
C ALA A 103 3.35 -10.05 3.50
N PHE A 104 2.71 -10.14 2.34
CA PHE A 104 1.26 -10.00 2.24
C PHE A 104 0.55 -11.02 3.13
N SER A 105 -0.32 -10.54 4.02
CA SER A 105 -1.15 -11.35 4.91
C SER A 105 -2.62 -11.05 4.65
N ALA A 106 -3.31 -11.94 3.93
CA ALA A 106 -4.73 -11.78 3.61
C ALA A 106 -5.58 -11.63 4.88
N ASN A 107 -5.34 -12.48 5.87
CA ASN A 107 -6.07 -12.45 7.14
C ASN A 107 -5.84 -11.14 7.91
N GLU A 108 -4.64 -10.56 7.84
CA GLU A 108 -4.39 -9.28 8.48
C GLU A 108 -5.18 -8.16 7.82
N VAL A 109 -5.22 -8.12 6.49
CA VAL A 109 -6.04 -7.14 5.78
C VAL A 109 -7.52 -7.33 6.13
N LEU A 110 -8.04 -8.55 5.93
CA LEU A 110 -9.47 -8.85 6.10
C LEU A 110 -9.97 -8.54 7.52
N ASN A 111 -9.20 -8.88 8.56
CA ASN A 111 -9.58 -8.61 9.95
C ASN A 111 -9.52 -7.12 10.32
N ASN A 112 -8.90 -6.28 9.48
CA ASN A 112 -8.80 -4.84 9.68
C ASN A 112 -9.61 -4.03 8.66
N LEU A 113 -10.43 -4.68 7.83
CA LEU A 113 -11.42 -3.97 7.02
C LEU A 113 -12.60 -3.53 7.90
N THR A 114 -12.99 -2.27 7.80
CA THR A 114 -14.28 -1.81 8.33
C THR A 114 -15.18 -1.43 7.17
N VAL A 115 -16.44 -1.84 7.23
CA VAL A 115 -17.41 -1.67 6.14
C VAL A 115 -18.58 -0.83 6.65
N THR A 116 -18.96 0.18 5.89
CA THR A 116 -20.25 0.84 6.02
C THR A 116 -21.06 0.55 4.77
N ALA A 117 -22.22 -0.09 4.95
CA ALA A 117 -23.13 -0.41 3.86
C ALA A 117 -24.24 0.63 3.75
N TYR A 118 -24.55 1.04 2.52
CA TYR A 118 -25.68 1.91 2.20
C TYR A 118 -26.55 1.25 1.15
N THR A 119 -27.87 1.38 1.29
CA THR A 119 -28.83 0.93 0.28
C THR A 119 -29.79 2.05 -0.08
N TRP A 120 -30.12 2.15 -1.35
CA TRP A 120 -31.11 3.09 -1.89
C TRP A 120 -31.65 2.53 -3.21
N LYS A 121 -32.61 3.23 -3.83
CA LYS A 121 -33.13 2.83 -5.14
C LYS A 121 -33.49 4.05 -5.96
N ASN A 122 -33.45 3.89 -7.27
CA ASN A 122 -34.07 4.81 -8.21
C ASN A 122 -35.11 4.05 -9.05
N SER A 123 -35.61 4.68 -10.12
CA SER A 123 -36.63 4.07 -11.00
C SER A 123 -36.17 2.81 -11.74
N TYR A 124 -34.87 2.51 -11.77
CA TYR A 124 -34.27 1.44 -12.57
C TYR A 124 -33.59 0.37 -11.72
N TYR A 125 -32.96 0.76 -10.62
CA TYR A 125 -32.08 -0.12 -9.85
C TYR A 125 -32.26 0.03 -8.34
N HIS A 126 -31.97 -1.06 -7.65
CA HIS A 126 -31.82 -1.18 -6.21
C HIS A 126 -30.33 -1.32 -5.91
N TYR A 127 -29.75 -0.35 -5.22
CA TYR A 127 -28.32 -0.24 -5.04
C TYR A 127 -27.85 -0.71 -3.68
N LEU A 128 -26.60 -1.18 -3.66
CA LEU A 128 -25.78 -1.34 -2.47
C LEU A 128 -24.46 -0.62 -2.72
N ALA A 129 -24.03 0.24 -1.80
CA ALA A 129 -22.65 0.70 -1.71
C ALA A 129 -21.99 0.07 -0.49
N LEU A 130 -20.82 -0.53 -0.69
CA LEU A 130 -19.90 -0.94 0.37
C LEU A 130 -18.75 0.06 0.43
N VAL A 131 -18.80 0.95 1.41
CA VAL A 131 -17.66 1.83 1.74
C VAL A 131 -16.73 1.04 2.65
N VAL A 132 -15.56 0.69 2.13
CA VAL A 132 -14.57 -0.15 2.81
C VAL A 132 -13.37 0.70 3.19
N LYS A 133 -12.95 0.63 4.46
CA LYS A 133 -11.71 1.21 4.95
C LYS A 133 -10.69 0.12 5.21
N ASN A 134 -9.50 0.25 4.63
CA ASN A 134 -8.38 -0.64 4.93
C ASN A 134 -7.60 -0.11 6.14
N ASN A 135 -7.90 -0.57 7.35
CA ASN A 135 -7.17 -0.11 8.54
C ASN A 135 -5.84 -0.85 8.75
N SER A 136 -5.49 -1.82 7.90
CA SER A 136 -4.19 -2.52 7.99
C SER A 136 -3.03 -1.63 7.52
N ASP A 137 -1.80 -2.14 7.65
CA ASP A 137 -0.60 -1.52 7.09
C ASP A 137 -0.21 -2.15 5.73
N ILE A 138 -1.12 -2.92 5.11
CA ILE A 138 -0.85 -3.71 3.91
C ILE A 138 -1.68 -3.19 2.73
N HIS A 139 -1.00 -2.87 1.64
CA HIS A 139 -1.62 -2.59 0.34
C HIS A 139 -2.06 -3.89 -0.33
N CYS A 140 -3.23 -3.88 -0.97
CA CYS A 140 -3.78 -5.10 -1.59
C CYS A 140 -4.64 -4.78 -2.82
N ARG A 141 -4.88 -5.78 -3.67
CA ARG A 141 -6.10 -5.80 -4.49
C ARG A 141 -7.24 -6.31 -3.60
N LEU A 142 -8.41 -5.70 -3.69
CA LEU A 142 -9.64 -6.14 -3.02
C LEU A 142 -10.68 -6.52 -4.08
N SER A 143 -11.33 -7.67 -3.94
CA SER A 143 -12.56 -8.02 -4.66
C SER A 143 -13.67 -8.30 -3.65
N ALA A 144 -14.89 -7.92 -3.99
CA ALA A 144 -16.08 -8.12 -3.20
C ALA A 144 -17.11 -8.88 -4.02
N ASN A 145 -17.46 -10.08 -3.56
CA ASN A 145 -18.53 -10.88 -4.14
C ASN A 145 -19.78 -10.68 -3.32
N VAL A 146 -20.86 -10.17 -3.92
CA VAL A 146 -22.12 -9.87 -3.23
C VAL A 146 -23.22 -10.77 -3.76
N GLN A 147 -24.02 -11.32 -2.83
CA GLN A 147 -25.26 -12.02 -3.12
C GLN A 147 -26.44 -11.26 -2.55
N PHE A 148 -27.44 -11.00 -3.39
CA PHE A 148 -28.68 -10.32 -3.04
C PHE A 148 -29.81 -11.33 -2.89
N LYS A 149 -30.65 -11.14 -1.86
CA LYS A 149 -31.78 -12.03 -1.55
C LYS A 149 -33.10 -11.28 -1.43
N ASP A 150 -34.19 -11.91 -1.87
CA ASP A 150 -35.54 -11.42 -1.63
C ASP A 150 -35.97 -11.63 -0.16
N ALA A 151 -37.18 -11.18 0.19
CA ALA A 151 -37.73 -11.33 1.54
C ALA A 151 -37.97 -12.78 1.98
N ASN A 152 -37.96 -13.74 1.05
CA ASN A 152 -38.10 -15.17 1.33
C ASN A 152 -36.72 -15.87 1.44
N GLY A 153 -35.62 -15.13 1.26
CA GLY A 153 -34.25 -15.65 1.28
C GLY A 153 -33.78 -16.26 -0.04
N ASN A 154 -34.54 -16.13 -1.14
CA ASN A 154 -34.12 -16.60 -2.45
C ASN A 154 -33.11 -15.64 -3.08
N LEU A 155 -32.12 -16.16 -3.79
CA LEU A 155 -31.18 -15.33 -4.55
C LEU A 155 -31.88 -14.58 -5.68
N VAL A 156 -31.65 -13.26 -5.74
CA VAL A 156 -32.15 -12.36 -6.78
C VAL A 156 -31.03 -11.61 -7.51
N GLY A 157 -29.78 -11.80 -7.11
CA GLY A 157 -28.62 -11.21 -7.77
C GLY A 157 -27.30 -11.72 -7.21
N VAL A 158 -26.28 -11.80 -8.06
CA VAL A 158 -24.89 -12.05 -7.67
C VAL A 158 -24.02 -11.12 -8.49
N GLN A 159 -23.14 -10.36 -7.85
CA GLN A 159 -22.27 -9.37 -8.50
C GLN A 159 -20.88 -9.41 -7.88
N GLU A 160 -19.86 -9.00 -8.65
CA GLU A 160 -18.48 -8.85 -8.18
C GLU A 160 -17.96 -7.47 -8.60
N GLU A 161 -17.30 -6.78 -7.68
CA GLU A 161 -16.60 -5.52 -7.94
C GLU A 161 -15.20 -5.57 -7.33
N GLU A 162 -14.26 -4.79 -7.87
CA GLU A 162 -12.86 -4.82 -7.45
C GLU A 162 -12.21 -3.44 -7.32
N ILE A 163 -11.22 -3.36 -6.42
CA ILE A 163 -10.25 -2.26 -6.34
C ILE A 163 -8.88 -2.84 -6.64
N MET A 164 -8.31 -2.44 -7.77
CA MET A 164 -7.05 -2.98 -8.30
C MET A 164 -5.83 -2.67 -7.43
N ALA A 165 -5.82 -1.51 -6.77
CA ALA A 165 -4.76 -1.04 -5.90
C ALA A 165 -5.35 -0.34 -4.67
N PHE A 166 -5.76 -1.12 -3.67
CA PHE A 166 -6.34 -0.61 -2.43
C PHE A 166 -5.24 -0.30 -1.41
N GLU A 167 -5.02 0.98 -1.20
CA GLU A 167 -3.96 1.47 -0.33
C GLU A 167 -4.28 1.27 1.15
N ALA A 168 -3.22 1.15 1.95
CA ALA A 168 -3.35 1.02 3.39
C ALA A 168 -3.84 2.36 3.96
N LYS A 169 -4.67 2.30 5.01
CA LYS A 169 -5.30 3.45 5.69
C LYS A 169 -6.29 4.26 4.85
N GLN A 170 -6.54 3.88 3.60
CA GLN A 170 -7.48 4.57 2.71
C GLN A 170 -8.88 3.94 2.74
N GLU A 171 -9.84 4.71 2.26
CA GLU A 171 -11.22 4.29 2.01
C GLU A 171 -11.50 4.21 0.52
N ALA A 172 -12.35 3.26 0.13
CA ALA A 172 -12.84 3.10 -1.23
C ALA A 172 -14.31 2.68 -1.20
N CYS A 173 -15.02 2.89 -2.29
CA CYS A 173 -16.44 2.56 -2.41
C CYS A 173 -16.64 1.60 -3.58
N LEU A 174 -17.33 0.49 -3.32
CA LEU A 174 -17.77 -0.47 -4.32
C LEU A 174 -19.30 -0.33 -4.43
N VAL A 175 -19.82 -0.07 -5.62
CA VAL A 175 -21.25 0.15 -5.85
C VAL A 175 -21.80 -0.96 -6.73
N PHE A 176 -22.91 -1.56 -6.29
CA PHE A 176 -23.60 -2.65 -6.95
C PHE A 176 -25.02 -2.21 -7.29
N ALA A 177 -25.49 -2.55 -8.48
CA ALA A 177 -26.79 -2.14 -8.99
C ALA A 177 -27.62 -3.37 -9.35
N ASN A 178 -28.63 -3.70 -8.54
CA ASN A 178 -29.52 -4.82 -8.81
C ASN A 178 -30.78 -4.34 -9.54
N ASP A 179 -31.19 -5.03 -10.58
CA ASP A 179 -32.42 -4.75 -11.35
C ASP A 179 -33.69 -5.21 -10.61
N ILE A 180 -33.54 -6.07 -9.60
CA ILE A 180 -34.62 -6.59 -8.77
C ILE A 180 -34.48 -6.08 -7.33
N GLU A 181 -35.60 -5.72 -6.69
CA GLU A 181 -35.63 -5.38 -5.27
C GLU A 181 -35.09 -6.52 -4.41
N PHE A 182 -34.13 -6.21 -3.54
CA PHE A 182 -33.60 -7.14 -2.55
C PHE A 182 -33.98 -6.69 -1.14
N ALA A 183 -34.22 -7.66 -0.26
CA ALA A 183 -34.50 -7.44 1.15
C ALA A 183 -33.27 -7.67 2.04
N ASP A 184 -32.31 -8.48 1.57
CA ASP A 184 -31.10 -8.82 2.30
C ASP A 184 -29.91 -9.00 1.34
N PHE A 185 -28.69 -8.90 1.87
CA PHE A 185 -27.47 -9.14 1.12
C PHE A 185 -26.38 -9.76 2.01
N SER A 186 -25.50 -10.54 1.38
CA SER A 186 -24.27 -11.04 1.99
C SER A 186 -23.09 -10.76 1.07
N TYR A 187 -21.92 -10.50 1.65
CA TYR A 187 -20.70 -10.24 0.88
C TYR A 187 -19.51 -11.01 1.41
N ASP A 188 -18.63 -11.41 0.50
CA ASP A 188 -17.35 -12.06 0.77
C ASP A 188 -16.23 -11.24 0.14
N PHE A 189 -15.24 -10.84 0.94
CA PHE A 189 -14.06 -10.16 0.45
C PHE A 189 -12.92 -11.13 0.17
N ASN A 190 -12.23 -10.92 -0.94
CA ASN A 190 -10.97 -11.56 -1.26
C ASN A 190 -9.89 -10.50 -1.46
N VAL A 191 -8.72 -10.72 -0.86
CA VAL A 191 -7.58 -9.83 -0.95
C VAL A 191 -6.37 -10.56 -1.51
N SER A 192 -5.59 -9.88 -2.35
CA SER A 192 -4.35 -10.43 -2.88
C SER A 192 -3.23 -9.40 -2.93
N GLN A 193 -1.99 -9.90 -2.95
CA GLN A 193 -0.80 -9.07 -3.08
C GLN A 193 -0.79 -8.32 -4.43
N LEU A 194 -0.40 -7.04 -4.39
CA LEU A 194 -0.21 -6.23 -5.58
C LEU A 194 1.00 -6.66 -6.40
N LYS A 195 0.74 -7.31 -7.54
CA LYS A 195 1.80 -7.79 -8.46
C LYS A 195 2.17 -6.80 -9.55
N TYR A 196 1.16 -6.09 -10.08
CA TYR A 196 1.30 -5.30 -11.32
C TYR A 196 1.14 -3.80 -11.10
N TYR A 197 0.59 -3.40 -9.96
CA TYR A 197 0.20 -2.03 -9.70
C TYR A 197 0.73 -1.54 -8.37
N ASP A 198 1.01 -0.24 -8.29
CA ASP A 198 1.25 0.50 -7.07
C ASP A 198 0.04 1.38 -6.73
N CYS A 199 -0.11 1.66 -5.43
CA CYS A 199 -1.15 2.53 -4.91
C CYS A 199 -0.76 4.01 -5.11
N VAL A 200 -1.75 4.84 -5.39
CA VAL A 200 -1.56 6.28 -5.66
C VAL A 200 -2.52 7.16 -4.87
N THR A 201 -3.57 6.61 -4.27
CA THR A 201 -4.71 7.40 -3.77
C THR A 201 -4.35 8.29 -2.59
N SER A 202 -3.42 7.88 -1.71
CA SER A 202 -2.95 8.74 -0.61
C SER A 202 -2.19 9.98 -1.07
N ALA A 203 -1.64 9.96 -2.28
CA ALA A 203 -0.92 11.08 -2.87
C ALA A 203 -1.84 12.06 -3.61
N ILE A 204 -3.13 11.71 -3.79
CA ILE A 204 -4.11 12.57 -4.45
C ILE A 204 -4.83 13.44 -3.41
N ALA A 205 -4.66 14.75 -3.51
CA ALA A 205 -5.48 15.69 -2.75
C ALA A 205 -6.81 15.93 -3.45
N VAL A 206 -7.91 15.73 -2.73
CA VAL A 206 -9.28 15.94 -3.24
C VAL A 206 -9.90 17.15 -2.58
N ASP A 207 -10.47 18.02 -3.40
CA ASP A 207 -11.32 19.13 -2.99
C ASP A 207 -12.73 18.92 -3.58
N VAL A 208 -13.76 19.13 -2.76
CA VAL A 208 -15.16 18.93 -3.15
C VAL A 208 -15.94 20.19 -2.81
N ILE A 209 -16.54 20.79 -3.84
CA ILE A 209 -17.43 21.93 -3.69
C ILE A 209 -18.87 21.44 -3.88
N THR A 210 -19.67 21.50 -2.82
CA THR A 210 -21.09 21.15 -2.86
C THR A 210 -21.94 22.36 -3.24
N LEU A 211 -22.82 22.20 -4.22
CA LEU A 211 -23.73 23.23 -4.72
C LEU A 211 -25.15 22.66 -4.82
N PRO A 212 -26.21 23.48 -4.97
CA PRO A 212 -27.52 22.95 -5.32
C PRO A 212 -27.43 22.09 -6.59
N GLU A 213 -27.96 20.87 -6.52
CA GLU A 213 -28.07 19.91 -7.63
C GLU A 213 -26.75 19.40 -8.24
N LYS A 214 -25.58 19.70 -7.64
CA LYS A 214 -24.29 19.22 -8.15
C LYS A 214 -23.13 19.33 -7.16
N ALA A 215 -22.12 18.50 -7.34
CA ALA A 215 -20.80 18.68 -6.74
C ALA A 215 -19.73 18.91 -7.82
N ILE A 216 -18.74 19.76 -7.52
CA ILE A 216 -17.52 19.88 -8.32
C ILE A 216 -16.42 19.13 -7.58
N ILE A 217 -15.83 18.13 -8.22
CA ILE A 217 -14.75 17.31 -7.67
C ILE A 217 -13.46 17.72 -8.34
N SER A 218 -12.43 17.97 -7.54
CA SER A 218 -11.11 18.39 -7.97
C SER A 218 -10.06 17.46 -7.37
N ALA A 219 -9.22 16.85 -8.20
CA ALA A 219 -8.11 16.00 -7.74
C ALA A 219 -6.77 16.58 -8.18
N THR A 220 -5.82 16.71 -7.26
CA THR A 220 -4.44 17.14 -7.54
C THR A 220 -3.47 16.03 -7.16
N ASN A 221 -2.62 15.59 -8.08
CA ASN A 221 -1.62 14.56 -7.80
C ASN A 221 -0.36 15.18 -7.19
N ASN A 222 -0.18 14.98 -5.88
CA ASN A 222 1.03 15.41 -5.16
C ASN A 222 2.11 14.32 -5.09
N GLY A 223 1.87 13.17 -5.72
CA GLY A 223 2.80 12.07 -5.83
C GLY A 223 3.87 12.30 -6.89
N SER A 224 4.76 11.31 -7.04
CA SER A 224 5.85 11.33 -8.03
C SER A 224 5.58 10.47 -9.27
N VAL A 225 4.45 9.78 -9.32
CA VAL A 225 4.02 8.90 -10.42
C VAL A 225 2.65 9.31 -10.91
N ALA A 226 2.35 9.05 -12.19
CA ALA A 226 1.02 9.28 -12.74
C ALA A 226 0.00 8.34 -12.10
N ALA A 227 -1.20 8.85 -11.84
CA ALA A 227 -2.33 8.05 -11.39
C ALA A 227 -3.18 7.67 -12.61
N GLU A 228 -3.05 6.43 -13.05
CA GLU A 228 -3.79 5.85 -14.16
C GLU A 228 -5.22 5.51 -13.72
N PHE A 229 -6.18 5.81 -14.59
CA PHE A 229 -7.60 5.51 -14.39
C PHE A 229 -8.11 5.97 -13.01
N LEU A 230 -7.75 7.21 -12.62
CA LEU A 230 -8.21 7.78 -11.37
C LEU A 230 -9.72 8.00 -11.43
N GLU A 231 -10.46 7.08 -10.84
CA GLU A 231 -11.92 7.09 -10.78
C GLU A 231 -12.36 7.71 -9.45
N TYR A 232 -13.43 8.51 -9.50
CA TYR A 232 -14.19 8.87 -8.32
C TYR A 232 -15.54 8.16 -8.32
N ASN A 233 -15.94 7.69 -7.14
CA ASN A 233 -17.32 7.38 -6.81
C ASN A 233 -17.81 8.44 -5.83
N ILE A 234 -18.99 9.01 -6.06
CA ILE A 234 -19.60 9.98 -5.16
C ILE A 234 -20.95 9.49 -4.68
N LEU A 235 -21.16 9.52 -3.37
CA LEU A 235 -22.45 9.26 -2.74
C LEU A 235 -23.03 10.58 -2.25
N TYR A 236 -24.26 10.89 -2.65
CA TYR A 236 -25.02 12.03 -2.15
C TYR A 236 -25.92 11.57 -1.02
N LEU A 237 -25.80 12.22 0.14
CA LEU A 237 -26.54 11.86 1.33
C LEU A 237 -27.47 12.99 1.77
N LYS A 238 -28.64 12.61 2.29
CA LYS A 238 -29.55 13.46 3.03
C LYS A 238 -29.79 12.86 4.40
N ASN A 239 -29.51 13.60 5.48
CA ASN A 239 -29.63 13.13 6.85
C ASN A 239 -28.93 11.76 7.09
N GLY A 240 -27.75 11.57 6.49
CA GLY A 240 -26.96 10.34 6.60
C GLY A 240 -27.46 9.14 5.80
N LYS A 241 -28.47 9.29 4.95
CA LYS A 241 -28.94 8.25 4.00
C LYS A 241 -28.55 8.62 2.58
N VAL A 242 -28.09 7.65 1.80
CA VAL A 242 -27.81 7.87 0.37
C VAL A 242 -29.13 8.12 -0.36
N VAL A 243 -29.16 9.19 -1.15
CA VAL A 243 -30.28 9.57 -2.02
C VAL A 243 -29.94 9.36 -3.49
N ASP A 244 -28.66 9.53 -3.86
CA ASP A 244 -28.19 9.32 -5.22
C ASP A 244 -26.68 9.03 -5.25
N ARG A 245 -26.18 8.61 -6.41
CA ARG A 245 -24.75 8.38 -6.66
C ARG A 245 -24.31 9.00 -7.98
N ASP A 246 -23.04 9.33 -8.07
CA ASP A 246 -22.37 9.49 -9.36
C ASP A 246 -21.00 8.78 -9.42
N TRP A 247 -20.37 8.72 -10.59
CA TRP A 247 -19.03 8.16 -10.79
C TRP A 247 -18.43 8.74 -12.07
N GLY A 248 -17.11 8.82 -12.14
CA GLY A 248 -16.40 9.30 -13.33
C GLY A 248 -14.90 9.26 -13.14
N PHE A 249 -14.16 9.81 -14.11
CA PHE A 249 -12.70 9.85 -14.07
C PHE A 249 -12.19 11.28 -13.85
N LEU A 250 -11.11 11.42 -13.08
CA LEU A 250 -10.36 12.66 -12.88
C LEU A 250 -9.00 12.50 -13.55
N THR A 251 -9.01 12.34 -14.86
CA THR A 251 -7.84 12.05 -15.69
C THR A 251 -7.87 12.90 -16.96
N ASP A 252 -6.71 13.13 -17.55
CA ASP A 252 -6.60 13.77 -18.86
C ASP A 252 -6.89 12.77 -20.02
N ASP A 253 -6.67 13.21 -21.27
CA ASP A 253 -6.97 12.45 -22.49
C ASP A 253 -6.28 11.07 -22.58
N ASP A 254 -5.15 10.85 -21.88
CA ASP A 254 -4.46 9.56 -21.86
C ASP A 254 -4.85 8.68 -20.66
N SER A 255 -5.93 9.05 -19.96
CA SER A 255 -6.45 8.35 -18.78
C SER A 255 -5.50 8.40 -17.57
N GLU A 256 -4.68 9.44 -17.47
CA GLU A 256 -3.82 9.67 -16.32
C GLU A 256 -4.09 11.02 -15.64
N LEU A 257 -3.87 11.07 -14.32
CA LEU A 257 -3.59 12.32 -13.61
C LEU A 257 -2.09 12.39 -13.32
N LYS A 258 -1.38 13.20 -14.11
CA LYS A 258 0.08 13.35 -14.05
C LYS A 258 0.56 14.07 -12.76
N PRO A 259 1.79 13.80 -12.28
CA PRO A 259 2.36 14.48 -11.10
C PRO A 259 2.31 16.00 -11.21
N GLY A 260 1.83 16.66 -10.16
CA GLY A 260 1.71 18.11 -10.07
C GLY A 260 0.55 18.73 -10.86
N HIS A 261 -0.23 17.92 -11.59
CA HIS A 261 -1.42 18.39 -12.29
C HIS A 261 -2.69 18.21 -11.48
N LYS A 262 -3.74 18.90 -11.93
CA LYS A 262 -5.07 18.92 -11.34
C LYS A 262 -6.11 18.67 -12.42
N GLU A 263 -7.03 17.74 -12.17
CA GLU A 263 -8.23 17.53 -12.97
C GLU A 263 -9.49 17.91 -12.18
N THR A 264 -10.57 18.26 -12.88
CA THR A 264 -11.80 18.75 -12.27
C THR A 264 -13.03 18.31 -13.05
N GLU A 265 -14.00 17.75 -12.36
CA GLU A 265 -15.25 17.25 -12.94
C GLU A 265 -16.48 17.80 -12.22
N GLU A 266 -17.59 17.91 -12.95
CA GLU A 266 -18.91 18.22 -12.41
C GLU A 266 -19.75 16.95 -12.34
N SER A 267 -20.19 16.59 -11.14
CA SER A 267 -21.17 15.53 -10.92
C SER A 267 -22.53 16.14 -10.58
N ARG A 268 -23.61 15.61 -11.17
CA ARG A 268 -24.96 16.13 -10.99
C ARG A 268 -25.82 15.23 -10.13
N VAL A 269 -26.74 15.83 -9.39
CA VAL A 269 -27.71 15.14 -8.55
C VAL A 269 -29.05 15.88 -8.61
N TYR A 270 -30.14 15.14 -8.77
CA TYR A 270 -31.49 15.73 -8.86
C TYR A 270 -32.27 15.61 -7.55
N GLU A 271 -31.76 14.84 -6.59
CA GLU A 271 -32.29 14.70 -5.25
C GLU A 271 -31.72 15.76 -4.30
N ASP A 272 -32.51 16.18 -3.31
CA ASP A 272 -32.03 17.07 -2.24
C ASP A 272 -31.02 16.32 -1.35
N TYR A 273 -29.90 16.97 -1.03
CA TYR A 273 -28.79 16.39 -0.27
C TYR A 273 -28.15 17.43 0.66
N ASP A 274 -27.46 16.98 1.70
CA ASP A 274 -26.71 17.82 2.65
C ASP A 274 -25.22 17.42 2.78
N GLU A 275 -24.84 16.28 2.23
CA GLU A 275 -23.46 15.78 2.24
C GLU A 275 -23.15 15.07 0.92
N ALA A 276 -21.93 15.27 0.39
CA ALA A 276 -21.43 14.54 -0.77
C ALA A 276 -20.08 13.89 -0.42
N LYS A 277 -20.04 12.55 -0.39
CA LYS A 277 -18.85 11.77 -0.03
C LYS A 277 -18.18 11.26 -1.29
N VAL A 278 -16.93 11.65 -1.51
CA VAL A 278 -16.11 11.23 -2.66
C VAL A 278 -15.11 10.18 -2.21
N PHE A 279 -15.04 9.08 -2.97
CA PHE A 279 -14.10 7.99 -2.78
C PHE A 279 -13.31 7.80 -4.06
N LEU A 280 -11.99 7.69 -3.95
CA LEU A 280 -11.12 7.50 -5.11
C LEU A 280 -10.67 6.05 -5.24
N SER A 281 -10.52 5.61 -6.49
CA SER A 281 -9.72 4.46 -6.84
C SER A 281 -8.81 4.81 -8.01
N GLY A 282 -7.63 4.22 -8.07
CA GLY A 282 -6.63 4.51 -9.09
C GLY A 282 -5.39 3.68 -8.86
N ARG A 283 -4.47 3.69 -9.81
CA ARG A 283 -3.26 2.86 -9.76
C ARG A 283 -2.11 3.49 -10.53
N ALA A 284 -0.90 2.98 -10.33
CA ALA A 284 0.22 3.18 -11.24
C ALA A 284 0.75 1.81 -11.67
N THR A 285 1.06 1.62 -12.95
CA THR A 285 1.66 0.39 -13.44
C THR A 285 3.14 0.30 -13.02
N LYS A 286 3.59 -0.91 -12.65
CA LYS A 286 4.98 -1.23 -12.24
C LYS A 286 5.95 -1.41 -13.40
#